data_AF-A0A4Y5SUW8-F1
#
_entry.id   AF-A0A4Y5SUW8-F1
#
_cell.length_a   1.000
_cell.length_b   1.000
_cell.length_c   1.000
_cell.angle_alpha   90.00
_cell.angle_beta   90.00
_cell.angle_gamma   90.00
#
_symmetry.space_group_name_H-M   'P 1'
#
loop_
_entity.id
_entity.type
_entity.pdbx_description
1 polymer ?
#
loop_
_entity_poly.entity_id
_entity_poly.type
_entity_poly.pdbx_seq_one_letter_code
_entity_poly.pdbx_strand_id
1 'polypeptide(L)'
;MVLFQNHSDPKYQLLESPKKKCSCVAHSWAIFGLIVLSITITLISLVMIWDQIKQMQRKTETLDIVLFGPKRENSEYRALSYALANDTTGGSRTKFIYKPNYDVETYQHVEKPYALVCYYVIPSRSSSVDRLYPSGIDASLCTHIIVSFATIHNNSIHFPDTDIVDELLSLKRNNTNLKLLLSVISFSTSTDAFAAMVSSSNNRKMFIESATRILKIYSLDGIDLDWEFPAWPETRNISQKDQFTSLLKEMRTAFGKNFLISVAVAAPYIISDRAYDIPQMALYVDFVNLMCYDFHSYVWYLPFIGPNSPLFADSKDFGYESTLNTNYTVHYWIQAGMPKNKIMVGVPLYGHSWTLKYPTLHDYGALAEGYGSIGEKGFVSYRQVCEFTSLKGATVVFDGNTRVPYAYKDKEWFSYDNERSISYKAEYISEMGLAGAMVFSLNEDDYTGMSCVNGETYPLVKRIKTVLLDDNL
;
A
#
# COMPACT_ATOMS: atom_id res chain seq x y z
N MET A 1 -85.66 56.57 -9.68
CA MET A 1 -86.21 57.44 -8.62
C MET A 1 -87.54 56.85 -8.15
N VAL A 2 -87.50 55.90 -7.21
CA VAL A 2 -88.51 55.67 -6.16
C VAL A 2 -87.74 55.03 -5.01
N LEU A 3 -87.52 55.81 -3.95
CA LEU A 3 -87.04 55.40 -2.64
C LEU A 3 -88.26 54.96 -1.81
N PHE A 4 -88.13 53.94 -0.96
CA PHE A 4 -88.79 53.97 0.34
C PHE A 4 -87.93 53.30 1.41
N GLN A 5 -87.83 53.99 2.53
CA GLN A 5 -86.97 53.78 3.69
C GLN A 5 -87.59 52.86 4.75
N ASN A 6 -86.68 52.32 5.57
CA ASN A 6 -86.73 52.10 7.03
C ASN A 6 -87.82 51.23 7.68
N HIS A 7 -87.35 50.20 8.39
CA HIS A 7 -87.84 49.77 9.70
C HIS A 7 -86.66 49.10 10.46
N SER A 8 -86.05 49.78 11.42
CA SER A 8 -86.27 49.69 12.89
C SER A 8 -85.70 48.42 13.54
N ASP A 9 -84.54 48.58 14.21
CA ASP A 9 -83.91 47.59 15.11
C ASP A 9 -84.71 47.41 16.41
N PRO A 10 -84.79 46.18 16.93
CA PRO A 10 -84.91 45.95 18.36
C PRO A 10 -83.79 45.04 18.93
N LYS A 11 -83.03 45.66 19.84
CA LYS A 11 -82.40 45.13 21.07
C LYS A 11 -82.29 43.60 21.22
N TYR A 12 -81.06 43.09 21.19
CA TYR A 12 -80.72 41.76 21.73
C TYR A 12 -80.32 41.86 23.20
N GLN A 13 -81.06 41.17 24.07
CA GLN A 13 -80.75 40.94 25.48
C GLN A 13 -79.54 40.01 25.62
N LEU A 14 -78.58 40.41 26.45
CA LEU A 14 -77.49 39.58 26.94
C LEU A 14 -78.06 38.44 27.80
N LEU A 15 -77.93 37.21 27.31
CA LEU A 15 -78.12 35.99 28.11
C LEU A 15 -76.82 35.73 28.90
N GLU A 16 -76.81 36.09 30.18
CA GLU A 16 -75.80 35.61 31.12
C GLU A 16 -75.94 34.09 31.30
N SER A 17 -75.01 33.33 30.71
CA SER A 17 -74.89 31.89 30.99
C SER A 17 -74.22 31.67 32.35
N PRO A 18 -74.62 30.66 33.14
CA PRO A 18 -74.06 30.42 34.46
C PRO A 18 -72.61 29.93 34.31
N LYS A 19 -71.68 30.58 35.03
CA LYS A 19 -70.28 30.15 35.18
C LYS A 19 -70.24 28.71 35.70
N LYS A 20 -70.08 27.73 34.81
CA LYS A 20 -69.64 26.38 35.18
C LYS A 20 -68.24 26.52 35.76
N LYS A 21 -68.11 26.25 37.07
CA LYS A 21 -66.81 25.97 37.70
C LYS A 21 -66.19 24.77 36.98
N CYS A 22 -65.31 25.02 36.02
CA CYS A 22 -64.43 23.98 35.50
C CYS A 22 -63.46 23.58 36.62
N SER A 23 -63.53 22.30 36.94
CA SER A 23 -62.77 21.58 37.97
C SER A 23 -61.26 21.84 37.91
N CYS A 24 -60.65 22.11 39.07
CA CYS A 24 -59.19 22.16 39.27
C CYS A 24 -58.44 20.93 38.75
N VAL A 25 -59.13 19.81 38.53
CA VAL A 25 -58.53 18.55 38.04
C VAL A 25 -58.02 18.70 36.60
N ALA A 26 -58.70 19.46 35.73
CA ALA A 26 -58.27 19.63 34.34
C ALA A 26 -56.95 20.42 34.19
N HIS A 27 -56.70 21.38 35.10
CA HIS A 27 -55.43 22.10 35.15
C HIS A 27 -54.28 21.20 35.63
N SER A 28 -54.53 20.32 36.61
CA SER A 28 -53.49 19.40 37.10
C SER A 28 -53.04 18.39 36.04
N TRP A 29 -53.94 17.85 35.21
CA TRP A 29 -53.55 16.94 34.12
C TRP A 29 -52.81 17.65 32.99
N ALA A 30 -53.15 18.91 32.69
CA ALA A 30 -52.41 19.71 31.71
C ALA A 30 -50.99 20.04 32.19
N ILE A 31 -50.83 20.39 33.48
CA ILE A 31 -49.53 20.62 34.11
C ILE A 31 -48.71 19.32 34.13
N PHE A 32 -49.34 18.19 34.47
CA PHE A 32 -48.67 16.89 34.45
C PHE A 32 -48.21 16.50 33.04
N GLY A 33 -49.05 16.73 32.02
CA GLY A 33 -48.69 16.50 30.62
C GLY A 33 -47.51 17.35 30.14
N LEU A 34 -47.46 18.63 30.55
CA LEU A 34 -46.34 19.52 30.24
C LEU A 34 -45.05 19.11 30.95
N ILE A 35 -45.14 18.63 32.19
CA ILE A 35 -43.98 18.10 32.93
C ILE A 35 -43.44 16.85 32.25
N VAL A 36 -44.32 15.91 31.86
CA VAL A 36 -43.91 14.69 31.13
C VAL A 36 -43.26 15.05 29.80
N LEU A 37 -43.83 15.99 29.04
CA LEU A 37 -43.25 16.45 27.77
C LEU A 37 -41.88 17.13 27.96
N SER A 38 -41.72 17.93 29.00
CA SER A 38 -40.44 18.56 29.32
C SER A 38 -39.37 17.52 29.67
N ILE A 39 -39.74 16.50 30.46
CA ILE A 39 -38.84 15.41 30.85
C ILE A 39 -38.43 14.59 29.63
N THR A 40 -39.36 14.25 28.74
CA THR A 40 -39.05 13.48 27.53
C THR A 40 -38.15 14.24 26.58
N ILE A 41 -38.38 15.53 26.35
CA ILE A 41 -37.49 16.38 25.53
C ILE A 41 -36.09 16.43 26.14
N THR A 42 -35.99 16.62 27.47
CA THR A 42 -34.69 16.68 28.16
C THR A 42 -33.92 15.36 28.04
N LEU A 43 -34.61 14.22 28.17
CA LEU A 43 -34.02 12.89 27.97
C LEU A 43 -33.54 12.68 26.53
N ILE A 44 -34.32 13.09 25.53
CA ILE A 44 -33.91 12.99 24.12
C ILE A 44 -32.66 13.86 23.88
N SER A 45 -32.64 15.10 24.37
CA SER A 45 -31.47 15.97 24.26
C SER A 45 -30.24 15.39 24.94
N LEU A 46 -30.37 14.79 26.12
CA LEU A 46 -29.26 14.12 26.82
C LEU A 46 -28.74 12.91 26.04
N VAL A 47 -29.62 12.11 25.43
CA VAL A 47 -29.23 10.97 24.58
C VAL A 47 -28.50 11.45 23.32
N MET A 48 -28.97 12.52 22.68
CA MET A 48 -28.29 13.10 21.52
C MET A 48 -26.92 13.68 21.87
N ILE A 49 -26.81 14.37 23.01
CA ILE A 49 -25.53 14.89 23.51
C ILE A 49 -24.58 13.74 23.86
N TRP A 50 -25.09 12.68 24.49
CA TRP A 50 -24.30 11.49 24.80
C TRP A 50 -23.79 10.78 23.53
N ASP A 51 -24.61 10.71 22.49
CA ASP A 51 -24.20 10.16 21.19
C ASP A 51 -23.15 11.04 20.51
N GLN A 52 -23.28 12.36 20.59
CA GLN A 52 -22.25 13.29 20.12
C GLN A 52 -20.94 13.17 20.91
N ILE A 53 -20.99 13.03 22.24
CA ILE A 53 -19.81 12.80 23.08
C ILE A 53 -19.13 11.48 22.72
N LYS A 54 -19.90 10.40 22.50
CA LYS A 54 -19.37 9.11 22.00
C LYS A 54 -18.72 9.25 20.63
N GLN A 55 -19.32 10.00 19.71
CA GLN A 55 -18.73 10.27 18.40
C GLN A 55 -17.44 11.10 18.52
N MET A 56 -17.38 12.07 19.44
CA MET A 56 -16.16 12.83 19.70
C MET A 56 -15.06 11.98 20.34
N GLN A 57 -15.39 11.11 21.30
CA GLN A 57 -14.42 10.16 21.87
C GLN A 57 -13.86 9.21 20.81
N ARG A 58 -14.72 8.65 19.93
CA ARG A 58 -14.26 7.86 18.77
C ARG A 58 -13.37 8.66 17.84
N LYS A 59 -13.69 9.93 17.58
CA LYS A 59 -12.85 10.83 16.78
C LYS A 59 -11.49 11.08 17.42
N THR A 60 -11.43 11.17 18.74
CA THR A 60 -10.19 11.40 19.49
C THR A 60 -9.31 10.15 19.49
N GLU A 61 -9.90 8.96 19.70
CA GLU A 61 -9.22 7.67 19.53
C GLU A 61 -8.69 7.49 18.10
N THR A 62 -9.46 7.87 17.07
CA THR A 62 -8.96 7.86 15.69
C THR A 62 -7.86 8.91 15.45
N LEU A 63 -7.82 10.01 16.19
CA LEU A 63 -6.78 11.04 16.06
C LEU A 63 -5.47 10.60 16.70
N ASP A 64 -5.52 9.91 17.84
CA ASP A 64 -4.35 9.30 18.48
C ASP A 64 -3.77 8.15 17.64
N ILE A 65 -4.63 7.36 16.98
CA ILE A 65 -4.23 6.36 15.96
C ILE A 65 -3.55 7.02 14.75
N VAL A 66 -4.00 8.22 14.37
CA VAL A 66 -3.48 8.97 13.21
C VAL A 66 -2.16 9.69 13.52
N LEU A 67 -1.94 10.13 14.76
CA LEU A 67 -0.74 10.88 15.18
C LEU A 67 0.37 10.01 15.75
N PHE A 68 0.05 8.91 16.45
CA PHE A 68 1.03 8.09 17.16
C PHE A 68 1.05 6.63 16.73
N GLY A 69 0.06 6.19 15.95
CA GLY A 69 -0.21 4.76 15.73
C GLY A 69 -0.88 4.11 16.96
N PRO A 70 -1.66 3.02 16.80
CA PRO A 70 -2.33 2.37 17.92
C PRO A 70 -1.34 1.57 18.80
N LYS A 71 -1.49 1.66 20.13
CA LYS A 71 -0.79 0.85 21.13
C LYS A 71 -1.00 -0.66 20.91
N ARG A 72 0.04 -1.46 21.18
CA ARG A 72 0.14 -2.92 20.97
C ARG A 72 -0.97 -3.77 21.62
N GLU A 73 -1.63 -3.27 22.65
CA GLU A 73 -2.67 -3.99 23.43
C GLU A 73 -3.97 -4.31 22.65
N ASN A 74 -4.14 -3.80 21.41
CA ASN A 74 -5.36 -4.00 20.59
C ASN A 74 -5.17 -4.95 19.39
N SER A 75 -4.15 -5.82 19.38
CA SER A 75 -3.84 -6.74 18.26
C SER A 75 -4.99 -7.70 17.90
N GLU A 76 -5.78 -8.15 18.87
CA GLU A 76 -6.93 -9.04 18.61
C GLU A 76 -8.06 -8.35 17.83
N TYR A 77 -8.32 -7.07 18.12
CA TYR A 77 -9.28 -6.26 17.37
C TYR A 77 -8.78 -5.93 15.96
N ARG A 78 -7.45 -5.84 15.75
CA ARG A 78 -6.81 -5.63 14.44
C ARG A 78 -6.95 -6.86 13.54
N ALA A 79 -6.57 -8.04 14.04
CA ALA A 79 -6.71 -9.30 13.31
C ALA A 79 -8.18 -9.55 12.90
N LEU A 80 -9.12 -9.23 13.80
CA LEU A 80 -10.56 -9.28 13.50
C LEU A 80 -10.96 -8.24 12.45
N SER A 81 -10.44 -7.02 12.50
CA SER A 81 -10.73 -5.97 11.51
C SER A 81 -10.23 -6.34 10.10
N TYR A 82 -9.06 -6.97 10.01
CA TYR A 82 -8.53 -7.48 8.74
C TYR A 82 -9.30 -8.72 8.24
N ALA A 83 -9.71 -9.61 9.14
CA ALA A 83 -10.59 -10.72 8.80
C ALA A 83 -11.97 -10.25 8.32
N LEU A 84 -12.53 -9.19 8.94
CA LEU A 84 -13.84 -8.62 8.58
C LEU A 84 -13.81 -7.81 7.29
N ALA A 85 -12.72 -7.11 6.98
CA ALA A 85 -12.53 -6.45 5.68
C ALA A 85 -12.53 -7.45 4.51
N ASN A 86 -12.20 -8.71 4.77
CA ASN A 86 -12.27 -9.81 3.81
C ASN A 86 -13.69 -10.39 3.62
N ASP A 87 -14.59 -10.26 4.61
CA ASP A 87 -15.90 -10.94 4.65
C ASP A 87 -17.03 -10.16 3.93
N THR A 88 -16.79 -8.91 3.51
CA THR A 88 -17.81 -8.08 2.84
C THR A 88 -18.14 -8.49 1.38
N THR A 89 -17.60 -9.61 0.88
CA THR A 89 -17.89 -10.14 -0.48
C THR A 89 -19.10 -11.09 -0.57
N GLY A 90 -19.95 -11.13 0.47
CA GLY A 90 -21.10 -12.04 0.54
C GLY A 90 -22.36 -11.61 -0.25
N GLY A 91 -22.46 -12.01 -1.53
CA GLY A 91 -23.67 -11.75 -2.35
C GLY A 91 -23.89 -12.69 -3.57
N SER A 92 -24.24 -13.95 -3.32
CA SER A 92 -24.97 -14.92 -4.18
C SER A 92 -24.56 -15.24 -5.65
N ARG A 93 -23.96 -16.44 -5.78
CA ARG A 93 -24.21 -17.56 -6.74
C ARG A 93 -24.03 -17.36 -8.27
N THR A 94 -22.84 -17.71 -8.78
CA THR A 94 -22.54 -18.94 -9.57
C THR A 94 -21.02 -19.18 -9.68
N LYS A 95 -20.57 -20.43 -9.51
CA LYS A 95 -19.19 -20.98 -9.47
C LYS A 95 -18.30 -20.47 -10.63
N PHE A 96 -17.05 -20.04 -10.50
CA PHE A 96 -15.91 -20.41 -9.64
C PHE A 96 -15.30 -19.16 -8.99
N ILE A 97 -15.56 -18.93 -7.71
CA ILE A 97 -14.84 -17.90 -6.94
C ILE A 97 -14.28 -18.61 -5.71
N TYR A 98 -12.97 -18.51 -5.59
CA TYR A 98 -12.15 -18.96 -4.48
C TYR A 98 -12.76 -18.51 -3.14
N LYS A 99 -13.04 -19.48 -2.26
CA LYS A 99 -13.37 -19.24 -0.86
C LYS A 99 -12.19 -19.71 -0.03
N PRO A 100 -11.42 -18.81 0.61
CA PRO A 100 -10.39 -19.24 1.54
C PRO A 100 -11.08 -19.89 2.75
N ASN A 101 -10.63 -21.10 3.11
CA ASN A 101 -10.96 -21.69 4.41
C ASN A 101 -10.08 -20.99 5.45
N TYR A 102 -10.66 -20.11 6.26
CA TYR A 102 -9.97 -19.47 7.38
C TYR A 102 -10.32 -20.23 8.66
N ASP A 103 -9.43 -21.12 9.09
CA ASP A 103 -9.37 -21.47 10.50
C ASP A 103 -8.76 -20.27 11.21
N VAL A 104 -9.50 -19.68 12.14
CA VAL A 104 -9.01 -18.60 13.02
C VAL A 104 -8.01 -19.24 14.00
N GLU A 105 -6.80 -19.51 13.52
CA GLU A 105 -5.68 -19.79 14.39
C GLU A 105 -5.38 -18.50 15.16
N THR A 106 -5.44 -18.57 16.49
CA THR A 106 -4.97 -17.50 17.37
C THR A 106 -3.54 -17.13 16.99
N TYR A 107 -3.36 -15.94 16.41
CA TYR A 107 -2.07 -15.42 15.96
C TYR A 107 -1.12 -15.28 17.16
N GLN A 108 -0.25 -16.27 17.37
CA GLN A 108 0.85 -16.15 18.32
C GLN A 108 1.91 -15.23 17.74
N HIS A 109 2.17 -14.11 18.43
CA HIS A 109 3.25 -13.19 18.11
C HIS A 109 4.59 -13.92 18.26
N VAL A 110 5.25 -14.24 17.15
CA VAL A 110 6.59 -14.84 17.17
C VAL A 110 7.60 -13.69 17.22
N GLU A 111 8.38 -13.59 18.29
CA GLU A 111 9.59 -12.74 18.31
C GLU A 111 10.55 -13.25 17.23
N LYS A 112 10.54 -12.59 16.07
CA LYS A 112 11.38 -12.94 14.93
C LYS A 112 11.97 -11.64 14.37
N PRO A 113 13.29 -11.58 14.10
CA PRO A 113 13.86 -10.43 13.44
C PRO A 113 13.30 -10.31 12.02
N TYR A 114 12.59 -9.22 11.74
CA TYR A 114 12.14 -8.90 10.38
C TYR A 114 13.31 -8.39 9.55
N ALA A 115 13.28 -8.67 8.25
CA ALA A 115 14.19 -8.02 7.31
C ALA A 115 13.54 -6.74 6.75
N LEU A 116 14.34 -5.69 6.63
CA LEU A 116 14.03 -4.52 5.82
C LEU A 116 15.02 -4.48 4.65
N VAL A 117 14.52 -4.80 3.46
CA VAL A 117 15.27 -4.88 2.21
C VAL A 117 15.05 -3.61 1.41
N CYS A 118 16.12 -2.89 1.08
CA CYS A 118 16.01 -1.60 0.42
C CYS A 118 16.67 -1.61 -0.95
N TYR A 119 15.89 -1.34 -2.00
CA TYR A 119 16.46 -1.09 -3.31
C TYR A 119 17.12 0.30 -3.34
N TYR A 120 18.34 0.35 -3.85
CA TYR A 120 19.06 1.58 -4.19
C TYR A 120 19.32 1.57 -5.70
N VAL A 121 18.67 2.49 -6.41
CA VAL A 121 18.82 2.62 -7.86
C VAL A 121 19.99 3.54 -8.16
N ILE A 122 20.96 3.02 -8.92
CA ILE A 122 22.12 3.77 -9.39
C ILE A 122 21.62 4.92 -10.27
N PRO A 123 21.89 6.19 -9.89
CA PRO A 123 21.45 7.32 -10.68
C PRO A 123 22.09 7.31 -12.08
N SER A 124 21.29 7.56 -13.13
CA SER A 124 21.83 7.77 -14.48
C SER A 124 22.79 8.95 -14.48
N ARG A 125 23.94 8.83 -15.18
CA ARG A 125 24.93 9.91 -15.29
C ARG A 125 24.38 11.19 -15.92
N SER A 126 23.23 11.15 -16.61
CA SER A 126 22.63 12.28 -17.34
C SER A 126 21.61 13.14 -16.57
N SER A 127 21.15 12.78 -15.36
CA SER A 127 20.10 13.54 -14.65
C SER A 127 20.66 14.72 -13.83
N SER A 128 20.43 15.96 -14.22
CA SER A 128 20.99 17.16 -13.57
C SER A 128 20.29 17.60 -12.27
N VAL A 129 19.60 16.70 -11.56
CA VAL A 129 18.75 17.04 -10.39
C VAL A 129 19.00 16.03 -9.27
N ASP A 130 18.98 16.52 -8.02
CA ASP A 130 19.01 15.80 -6.74
C ASP A 130 19.14 14.27 -6.86
N ARG A 131 20.37 13.79 -6.64
CA ARG A 131 20.70 12.36 -6.66
C ARG A 131 21.06 11.92 -5.25
N LEU A 132 20.49 10.79 -4.83
CA LEU A 132 20.99 10.08 -3.66
C LEU A 132 22.32 9.41 -4.01
N TYR A 133 23.40 9.86 -3.38
CA TYR A 133 24.70 9.18 -3.43
C TYR A 133 24.79 8.15 -2.30
N PRO A 134 25.61 7.08 -2.44
CA PRO A 134 25.80 6.08 -1.38
C PRO A 134 26.17 6.68 -0.03
N SER A 135 26.96 7.75 -0.03
CA SER A 135 27.37 8.49 1.18
C SER A 135 26.21 9.15 1.94
N GLY A 136 25.07 9.38 1.28
CA GLY A 136 23.84 9.90 1.91
C GLY A 136 22.99 8.83 2.57
N ILE A 137 23.30 7.54 2.37
CA ILE A 137 22.54 6.43 2.93
C ILE A 137 23.01 6.16 4.36
N ASP A 138 22.10 6.23 5.32
CA ASP A 138 22.35 5.73 6.67
C ASP A 138 22.37 4.19 6.68
N ALA A 139 23.55 3.63 6.95
CA ALA A 139 23.81 2.19 6.96
C ALA A 139 22.96 1.40 7.97
N SER A 140 22.32 2.07 8.93
CA SER A 140 21.43 1.45 9.91
C SER A 140 19.98 1.34 9.43
N LEU A 141 19.59 2.02 8.36
CA LEU A 141 18.19 2.05 7.89
C LEU A 141 17.69 0.67 7.52
N CYS A 142 18.52 -0.12 6.85
CA CYS A 142 18.12 -1.37 6.21
C CYS A 142 18.97 -2.53 6.70
N THR A 143 18.38 -3.72 6.70
CA THR A 143 19.10 -4.98 6.95
C THR A 143 19.84 -5.44 5.69
N HIS A 144 19.23 -5.20 4.53
CA HIS A 144 19.77 -5.53 3.21
C HIS A 144 19.63 -4.30 2.31
N ILE A 145 20.66 -3.99 1.52
CA ILE A 145 20.56 -3.07 0.39
C ILE A 145 20.77 -3.86 -0.89
N ILE A 146 19.82 -3.73 -1.82
CA ILE A 146 19.89 -4.29 -3.16
C ILE A 146 20.33 -3.17 -4.11
N VAL A 147 21.50 -3.32 -4.71
CA VAL A 147 22.10 -2.37 -5.63
C VAL A 147 21.59 -2.63 -7.03
N SER A 148 20.94 -1.63 -7.62
CA SER A 148 20.16 -1.78 -8.85
C SER A 148 20.66 -0.83 -9.94
N PHE A 149 21.00 -1.25 -11.15
CA PHE A 149 20.94 -2.61 -11.70
C PHE A 149 22.17 -2.95 -12.54
N ALA A 150 22.55 -4.23 -12.50
CA ALA A 150 23.37 -4.84 -13.54
C ALA A 150 22.49 -5.38 -14.67
N THR A 151 23.09 -5.59 -15.84
CA THR A 151 22.42 -6.17 -17.02
C THR A 151 23.09 -7.48 -17.45
N ILE A 152 22.51 -8.17 -18.42
CA ILE A 152 23.09 -9.39 -19.00
C ILE A 152 23.55 -9.10 -20.43
N HIS A 153 24.86 -9.23 -20.69
CA HIS A 153 25.43 -9.17 -22.04
C HIS A 153 26.11 -10.51 -22.36
N ASN A 154 25.78 -11.11 -23.50
CA ASN A 154 26.33 -12.41 -23.94
C ASN A 154 26.26 -13.49 -22.84
N ASN A 155 25.09 -13.59 -22.18
CA ASN A 155 24.83 -14.52 -21.07
C ASN A 155 25.73 -14.34 -19.83
N SER A 156 26.39 -13.20 -19.67
CA SER A 156 27.20 -12.86 -18.50
C SER A 156 26.70 -11.55 -17.88
N ILE A 157 26.90 -11.38 -16.58
CA ILE A 157 26.60 -10.12 -15.91
C ILE A 157 27.51 -9.02 -16.44
N HIS A 158 26.91 -7.90 -16.79
CA HIS A 158 27.56 -6.65 -17.15
C HIS A 158 27.18 -5.58 -16.14
N PHE A 159 28.18 -5.02 -15.46
CA PHE A 159 28.00 -4.02 -14.42
C PHE A 159 29.07 -2.92 -14.54
N PRO A 160 28.73 -1.76 -15.15
CA PRO A 160 29.72 -0.73 -15.50
C PRO A 160 29.99 0.29 -14.38
N ASP A 161 29.16 0.34 -13.34
CA ASP A 161 29.21 1.36 -12.28
C ASP A 161 29.93 0.85 -11.03
N THR A 162 31.19 0.46 -11.21
CA THR A 162 32.01 -0.18 -10.17
C THR A 162 32.35 0.73 -9.01
N ASP A 163 32.53 2.03 -9.27
CA ASP A 163 32.93 3.02 -8.24
C ASP A 163 31.85 3.18 -7.15
N ILE A 164 30.57 3.07 -7.53
CA ILE A 164 29.43 3.14 -6.61
C ILE A 164 29.42 1.94 -5.65
N VAL A 165 29.87 0.78 -6.09
CA VAL A 165 29.92 -0.41 -5.23
C VAL A 165 30.98 -0.26 -4.15
N ASP A 166 32.13 0.32 -4.45
CA ASP A 166 33.16 0.60 -3.44
C ASP A 166 32.66 1.60 -2.38
N GLU A 167 31.89 2.60 -2.78
CA GLU A 167 31.24 3.53 -1.86
C GLU A 167 30.17 2.83 -1.00
N LEU A 168 29.33 1.97 -1.59
CA LEU A 168 28.33 1.20 -0.84
C LEU A 168 28.96 0.20 0.13
N LEU A 169 30.10 -0.41 -0.24
CA LEU A 169 30.86 -1.27 0.66
C LEU A 169 31.39 -0.50 1.88
N SER A 170 31.60 0.81 1.76
CA SER A 170 31.98 1.65 2.90
C SER A 170 30.88 1.72 3.98
N LEU A 171 29.60 1.56 3.60
CA LEU A 171 28.47 1.48 4.56
C LEU A 171 28.60 0.29 5.50
N LYS A 172 29.18 -0.83 5.03
CA LYS A 172 29.43 -2.02 5.88
C LYS A 172 30.45 -1.75 6.98
N ARG A 173 31.26 -0.69 6.88
CA ARG A 173 32.15 -0.25 7.98
C ARG A 173 31.37 0.32 9.16
N ASN A 174 30.24 0.97 8.88
CA ASN A 174 29.36 1.57 9.89
C ASN A 174 28.31 0.57 10.40
N ASN A 175 27.95 -0.43 9.60
CA ASN A 175 27.07 -1.53 10.00
C ASN A 175 27.58 -2.86 9.43
N THR A 176 28.29 -3.64 10.24
CA THR A 176 28.88 -4.93 9.82
C THR A 176 27.84 -6.02 9.56
N ASN A 177 26.60 -5.84 10.04
CA ASN A 177 25.49 -6.77 9.81
C ASN A 177 24.77 -6.52 8.48
N LEU A 178 24.97 -5.35 7.86
CA LEU A 178 24.35 -4.98 6.59
C LEU A 178 24.74 -5.97 5.48
N LYS A 179 23.73 -6.42 4.73
CA LYS A 179 23.91 -7.27 3.55
C LYS A 179 23.78 -6.45 2.27
N LEU A 180 24.71 -6.62 1.34
CA LEU A 180 24.67 -5.98 0.02
C LEU A 180 24.45 -7.03 -1.05
N LEU A 181 23.39 -6.88 -1.83
CA LEU A 181 23.09 -7.73 -2.98
C LEU A 181 23.17 -6.91 -4.27
N LEU A 182 23.53 -7.54 -5.38
CA LEU A 182 23.44 -6.93 -6.70
C LEU A 182 22.18 -7.42 -7.41
N SER A 183 21.33 -6.51 -7.87
CA SER A 183 20.18 -6.86 -8.71
C SER A 183 20.56 -6.89 -10.19
N VAL A 184 20.11 -7.93 -10.89
CA VAL A 184 20.25 -8.07 -12.34
C VAL A 184 18.87 -7.97 -12.97
N ILE A 185 18.67 -6.95 -13.80
CA ILE A 185 17.37 -6.67 -14.43
C ILE A 185 17.33 -7.07 -15.92
N SER A 186 16.17 -7.54 -16.36
CA SER A 186 15.76 -7.51 -17.76
C SER A 186 14.25 -7.50 -17.85
N PHE A 187 13.73 -6.66 -18.75
CA PHE A 187 12.33 -6.68 -19.14
C PHE A 187 12.13 -7.70 -20.26
N SER A 188 11.07 -8.51 -20.15
CA SER A 188 10.66 -9.51 -21.16
C SER A 188 10.20 -8.81 -22.44
N THR A 189 11.17 -8.52 -23.31
CA THR A 189 10.98 -7.98 -24.65
C THR A 189 11.34 -9.01 -25.72
N SER A 190 11.09 -8.72 -26.99
CA SER A 190 11.57 -9.55 -28.12
C SER A 190 13.09 -9.85 -28.14
N THR A 191 13.91 -9.06 -27.44
CA THR A 191 15.37 -9.23 -27.29
C THR A 191 15.77 -9.51 -25.83
N ASP A 192 14.90 -10.15 -25.06
CA ASP A 192 15.10 -10.41 -23.64
C ASP A 192 16.37 -11.24 -23.37
N ALA A 193 17.32 -10.60 -22.68
CA ALA A 193 18.60 -11.19 -22.33
C ALA A 193 18.46 -12.33 -21.31
N PHE A 194 17.46 -12.27 -20.42
CA PHE A 194 17.17 -13.37 -19.51
C PHE A 194 16.67 -14.59 -20.28
N ALA A 195 15.71 -14.42 -21.19
CA ALA A 195 15.22 -15.52 -22.02
C ALA A 195 16.36 -16.25 -22.76
N ALA A 196 17.28 -15.50 -23.37
CA ALA A 196 18.46 -16.08 -24.01
C ALA A 196 19.39 -16.80 -23.02
N MET A 197 19.63 -16.19 -21.85
CA MET A 197 20.49 -16.74 -20.81
C MET A 197 19.93 -18.02 -20.18
N VAL A 198 18.62 -18.12 -19.93
CA VAL A 198 18.02 -19.30 -19.31
C VAL A 198 17.79 -20.47 -20.28
N SER A 199 17.81 -20.20 -21.59
CA SER A 199 17.43 -21.14 -22.65
C SER A 199 18.25 -22.43 -22.72
N SER A 200 19.49 -22.44 -22.20
CA SER A 200 20.34 -23.63 -22.17
C SER A 200 21.19 -23.71 -20.90
N SER A 201 21.54 -24.93 -20.49
CA SER A 201 22.42 -25.16 -19.33
C SER A 201 23.80 -24.51 -19.49
N ASN A 202 24.34 -24.46 -20.72
CA ASN A 202 25.61 -23.79 -20.97
C ASN A 202 25.53 -22.27 -20.74
N ASN A 203 24.43 -21.63 -21.19
CA ASN A 203 24.22 -20.19 -20.98
C ASN A 203 24.04 -19.85 -19.50
N ARG A 204 23.22 -20.64 -18.79
CA ARG A 204 23.06 -20.49 -17.34
C ARG A 204 24.38 -20.66 -16.60
N LYS A 205 25.20 -21.64 -16.98
CA LYS A 205 26.53 -21.84 -16.41
C LYS A 205 27.43 -20.61 -16.59
N MET A 206 27.48 -20.03 -17.79
CA MET A 206 28.25 -18.80 -18.04
C MET A 206 27.78 -17.64 -17.15
N PHE A 207 26.47 -17.48 -17.02
CA PHE A 207 25.87 -16.48 -16.14
C PHE A 207 26.28 -16.70 -14.68
N ILE A 208 26.09 -17.92 -14.17
CA ILE A 208 26.42 -18.30 -12.78
C ILE A 208 27.90 -18.08 -12.47
N GLU A 209 28.80 -18.43 -13.40
CA GLU A 209 30.25 -18.21 -13.23
C GLU A 209 30.59 -16.72 -13.21
N SER A 210 29.98 -15.92 -14.10
CA SER A 210 30.16 -14.46 -14.10
C SER A 210 29.63 -13.80 -12.83
N ALA A 211 28.47 -14.24 -12.34
CA ALA A 211 27.87 -13.78 -11.10
C ALA A 211 28.77 -14.11 -9.91
N THR A 212 29.21 -15.37 -9.80
CA THR A 212 30.13 -15.81 -8.73
C THR A 212 31.39 -14.95 -8.70
N ARG A 213 31.94 -14.60 -9.87
CA ARG A 213 33.13 -13.76 -9.98
C ARG A 213 32.87 -12.35 -9.44
N ILE A 214 31.80 -11.69 -9.87
CA ILE A 214 31.44 -10.34 -9.45
C ILE A 214 31.17 -10.30 -7.94
N LEU A 215 30.37 -11.23 -7.42
CA LEU A 215 30.06 -11.29 -5.98
C LEU A 215 31.34 -11.42 -5.13
N LYS A 216 32.32 -12.19 -5.59
CA LYS A 216 33.62 -12.34 -4.91
C LYS A 216 34.50 -11.10 -5.03
N ILE A 217 34.62 -10.51 -6.22
CA ILE A 217 35.45 -9.32 -6.46
C ILE A 217 35.00 -8.16 -5.57
N TYR A 218 33.69 -7.94 -5.51
CA TYR A 218 33.10 -6.84 -4.75
C TYR A 218 32.65 -7.23 -3.34
N SER A 219 32.99 -8.43 -2.86
CA SER A 219 32.63 -8.89 -1.51
C SER A 219 31.13 -8.71 -1.16
N LEU A 220 30.27 -8.94 -2.15
CA LEU A 220 28.81 -8.84 -2.01
C LEU A 220 28.25 -10.09 -1.32
N ASP A 221 27.16 -9.93 -0.58
CA ASP A 221 26.53 -11.00 0.18
C ASP A 221 25.55 -11.83 -0.66
N GLY A 222 25.16 -11.38 -1.86
CA GLY A 222 24.26 -12.13 -2.72
C GLY A 222 23.84 -11.43 -4.00
N ILE A 223 22.88 -12.05 -4.69
CA ILE A 223 22.31 -11.57 -5.93
C ILE A 223 20.78 -11.53 -5.84
N ASP A 224 20.20 -10.55 -6.49
CA ASP A 224 18.77 -10.41 -6.72
C ASP A 224 18.49 -10.58 -8.22
N LEU A 225 17.51 -11.40 -8.57
CA LEU A 225 17.08 -11.59 -9.97
C LEU A 225 15.77 -10.86 -10.20
N ASP A 226 15.77 -9.93 -11.16
CA ASP A 226 14.63 -9.11 -11.51
C ASP A 226 14.27 -9.30 -12.99
N TRP A 227 13.64 -10.44 -13.29
CA TRP A 227 13.17 -10.75 -14.63
C TRP A 227 11.67 -10.46 -14.71
N GLU A 228 11.30 -9.46 -15.50
CA GLU A 228 9.93 -8.96 -15.61
C GLU A 228 9.28 -9.19 -16.99
N PHE A 229 8.54 -10.27 -17.21
CA PHE A 229 8.44 -11.47 -16.39
C PHE A 229 8.68 -12.71 -17.26
N PRO A 230 9.12 -13.85 -16.70
CA PRO A 230 9.13 -15.09 -17.47
C PRO A 230 7.75 -15.35 -18.08
N ALA A 231 7.70 -15.59 -19.39
CA ALA A 231 6.49 -15.87 -20.15
C ALA A 231 5.40 -14.77 -20.11
N TRP A 232 5.73 -13.51 -19.80
CA TRP A 232 4.79 -12.37 -19.80
C TRP A 232 5.50 -10.99 -19.95
N PRO A 233 4.88 -9.97 -20.59
CA PRO A 233 3.63 -10.01 -21.35
C PRO A 233 3.85 -10.44 -22.81
N GLU A 234 5.01 -10.08 -23.38
CA GLU A 234 5.31 -10.27 -24.81
C GLU A 234 5.68 -11.73 -25.13
N THR A 235 6.52 -12.33 -24.29
CA THR A 235 6.99 -13.69 -24.51
C THR A 235 5.92 -14.66 -24.02
N ARG A 236 5.32 -15.47 -24.91
CA ARG A 236 4.31 -16.48 -24.50
C ARG A 236 4.92 -17.87 -24.28
N ASN A 237 6.24 -17.94 -24.14
CA ASN A 237 6.97 -19.19 -24.03
C ASN A 237 6.92 -19.73 -22.60
N ILE A 238 5.95 -20.59 -22.31
CA ILE A 238 5.74 -21.15 -20.96
C ILE A 238 6.94 -21.95 -20.44
N SER A 239 7.82 -22.46 -21.32
CA SER A 239 9.04 -23.18 -20.89
C SER A 239 10.00 -22.29 -20.09
N GLN A 240 9.87 -20.96 -20.20
CA GLN A 240 10.66 -20.01 -19.41
C GLN A 240 10.44 -20.17 -17.90
N LYS A 241 9.24 -20.61 -17.47
CA LYS A 241 8.96 -20.95 -16.06
C LYS A 241 9.92 -22.02 -15.54
N ASP A 242 10.03 -23.14 -16.27
CA ASP A 242 10.87 -24.28 -15.87
C ASP A 242 12.36 -23.95 -16.04
N GLN A 243 12.70 -23.16 -17.06
CA GLN A 243 14.07 -22.69 -17.31
C GLN A 243 14.55 -21.74 -16.21
N PHE A 244 13.69 -20.84 -15.73
CA PHE A 244 13.98 -19.95 -14.61
C PHE A 244 14.18 -20.75 -13.31
N THR A 245 13.32 -21.74 -13.06
CA THR A 245 13.47 -22.66 -11.93
C THR A 245 14.78 -23.45 -12.01
N SER A 246 15.17 -23.88 -13.21
CA SER A 246 16.46 -24.55 -13.44
C SER A 246 17.65 -23.65 -13.13
N LEU A 247 17.58 -22.36 -13.50
CA LEU A 247 18.59 -21.37 -13.14
C LEU A 247 18.73 -21.26 -11.62
N LEU A 248 17.64 -21.09 -10.88
CA LEU A 248 17.67 -20.94 -9.42
C LEU A 248 18.28 -22.18 -8.73
N LYS A 249 17.93 -23.38 -9.21
CA LYS A 249 18.52 -24.64 -8.73
C LYS A 249 20.04 -24.69 -8.96
N GLU A 250 20.49 -24.35 -10.17
CA GLU A 250 21.91 -24.36 -10.53
C GLU A 250 22.68 -23.29 -9.76
N MET A 251 22.10 -22.09 -9.57
CA MET A 251 22.65 -21.02 -8.74
C MET A 251 22.79 -21.45 -7.29
N ARG A 252 21.75 -22.01 -6.67
CA ARG A 252 21.84 -22.51 -5.29
C ARG A 252 22.92 -23.56 -5.14
N THR A 253 23.07 -24.45 -6.13
CA THR A 253 24.13 -25.47 -6.15
C THR A 253 25.52 -24.82 -6.18
N ALA A 254 25.73 -23.80 -7.02
CA ALA A 254 27.01 -23.12 -7.15
C ALA A 254 27.35 -22.21 -5.96
N PHE A 255 26.36 -21.52 -5.39
CA PHE A 255 26.54 -20.55 -4.32
C PHE A 255 26.58 -21.20 -2.93
N GLY A 256 25.93 -22.36 -2.77
CA GLY A 256 25.75 -23.00 -1.48
C GLY A 256 25.04 -22.07 -0.50
N LYS A 257 25.57 -21.95 0.72
CA LYS A 257 25.08 -21.01 1.75
C LYS A 257 25.89 -19.70 1.80
N ASN A 258 26.86 -19.53 0.91
CA ASN A 258 27.79 -18.40 0.98
C ASN A 258 27.20 -17.11 0.39
N PHE A 259 26.29 -17.23 -0.57
CA PHE A 259 25.62 -16.09 -1.19
C PHE A 259 24.10 -16.23 -1.08
N LEU A 260 23.45 -15.10 -0.80
CA LEU A 260 22.01 -14.97 -0.81
C LEU A 260 21.49 -14.96 -2.26
N ILE A 261 20.31 -15.54 -2.46
CA ILE A 261 19.54 -15.48 -3.71
C ILE A 261 18.17 -14.92 -3.38
N SER A 262 17.90 -13.71 -3.86
CA SER A 262 16.55 -13.13 -3.87
C SER A 262 16.01 -12.99 -5.29
N VAL A 263 14.69 -12.84 -5.39
CA VAL A 263 14.00 -12.64 -6.66
C VAL A 263 12.91 -11.60 -6.47
N ALA A 264 12.90 -10.55 -7.29
CA ALA A 264 11.76 -9.66 -7.45
C ALA A 264 10.69 -10.35 -8.30
N VAL A 265 9.47 -10.40 -7.78
CA VAL A 265 8.40 -11.22 -8.39
C VAL A 265 7.09 -10.46 -8.51
N ALA A 266 6.33 -10.78 -9.56
CA ALA A 266 5.05 -10.16 -9.84
C ALA A 266 4.04 -10.32 -8.69
N ALA A 267 3.30 -9.24 -8.41
CA ALA A 267 2.18 -9.26 -7.49
C ALA A 267 0.84 -9.73 -8.10
N PRO A 268 0.46 -9.36 -9.35
CA PRO A 268 -0.78 -9.84 -9.94
C PRO A 268 -0.75 -11.34 -10.18
N TYR A 269 -1.71 -12.07 -9.60
CA TYR A 269 -1.69 -13.54 -9.60
C TYR A 269 -1.68 -14.15 -11.00
N ILE A 270 -2.27 -13.51 -12.01
CA ILE A 270 -2.26 -13.99 -13.40
C ILE A 270 -0.83 -14.07 -13.94
N ILE A 271 0.00 -13.08 -13.60
CA ILE A 271 1.41 -13.05 -13.99
C ILE A 271 2.16 -14.09 -13.17
N SER A 272 1.98 -14.10 -11.85
CA SER A 272 2.68 -15.03 -10.96
C SER A 272 2.42 -16.50 -11.32
N ASP A 273 1.16 -16.86 -11.58
CA ASP A 273 0.72 -18.19 -11.99
C ASP A 273 1.37 -18.63 -13.30
N ARG A 274 1.62 -17.69 -14.21
CA ARG A 274 2.21 -17.98 -15.51
C ARG A 274 3.73 -18.03 -15.46
N ALA A 275 4.35 -17.15 -14.69
CA ALA A 275 5.79 -16.91 -14.72
C ALA A 275 6.57 -17.87 -13.81
N TYR A 276 5.96 -18.36 -12.72
CA TYR A 276 6.71 -18.97 -11.63
C TYR A 276 6.22 -20.39 -11.28
N ASP A 277 7.18 -21.25 -10.92
CA ASP A 277 6.93 -22.48 -10.17
C ASP A 277 7.25 -22.19 -8.70
N ILE A 278 6.27 -21.62 -8.00
CA ILE A 278 6.43 -21.08 -6.64
C ILE A 278 6.94 -22.14 -5.64
N PRO A 279 6.41 -23.39 -5.61
CA PRO A 279 6.95 -24.44 -4.75
C PRO A 279 8.41 -24.78 -5.04
N GLN A 280 8.82 -24.87 -6.31
CA GLN A 280 10.21 -25.18 -6.64
C GLN A 280 11.13 -24.00 -6.33
N MET A 281 10.72 -22.77 -6.62
CA MET A 281 11.47 -21.57 -6.27
C MET A 281 11.78 -21.50 -4.77
N ALA A 282 10.80 -21.84 -3.92
CA ALA A 282 10.94 -21.84 -2.47
C ALA A 282 12.09 -22.73 -1.95
N LEU A 283 12.51 -23.74 -2.71
CA LEU A 283 13.64 -24.60 -2.36
C LEU A 283 15.01 -23.94 -2.57
N TYR A 284 15.09 -22.95 -3.47
CA TYR A 284 16.35 -22.42 -3.98
C TYR A 284 16.63 -20.97 -3.57
N VAL A 285 15.59 -20.16 -3.37
CA VAL A 285 15.73 -18.76 -2.95
C VAL A 285 15.83 -18.63 -1.42
N ASP A 286 16.51 -17.60 -0.94
CA ASP A 286 16.47 -17.20 0.47
C ASP A 286 15.18 -16.46 0.78
N PHE A 287 14.77 -15.53 -0.10
CA PHE A 287 13.51 -14.82 -0.01
C PHE A 287 13.04 -14.32 -1.38
N VAL A 288 11.76 -13.96 -1.49
CA VAL A 288 11.17 -13.28 -2.64
C VAL A 288 10.72 -11.88 -2.23
N ASN A 289 10.91 -10.92 -3.14
CA ASN A 289 10.45 -9.55 -3.01
C ASN A 289 9.16 -9.40 -3.83
N LEU A 290 8.00 -9.47 -3.18
CA LEU A 290 6.71 -9.32 -3.87
C LEU A 290 6.54 -7.85 -4.25
N MET A 291 6.48 -7.55 -5.55
CA MET A 291 6.31 -6.18 -6.06
C MET A 291 4.86 -5.72 -5.94
N CYS A 292 4.39 -5.56 -4.69
CA CYS A 292 3.01 -5.19 -4.34
C CYS A 292 2.71 -3.71 -4.61
N TYR A 293 3.06 -3.22 -5.79
CA TYR A 293 2.87 -1.86 -6.29
C TYR A 293 2.66 -1.92 -7.81
N ASP A 294 2.46 -0.77 -8.44
CA ASP A 294 2.09 -0.64 -9.86
C ASP A 294 0.79 -1.40 -10.22
N PHE A 295 -0.10 -1.61 -9.23
CA PHE A 295 -1.40 -2.23 -9.47
C PHE A 295 -2.27 -1.36 -10.40
N HIS A 296 -2.15 -0.04 -10.26
CA HIS A 296 -2.80 0.95 -11.11
C HIS A 296 -1.80 2.03 -11.51
N SER A 297 -1.68 2.24 -12.82
CA SER A 297 -0.94 3.34 -13.43
C SER A 297 -1.70 3.81 -14.67
N TYR A 298 -1.37 4.99 -15.20
CA TYR A 298 -2.07 5.48 -16.39
C TYR A 298 -1.74 4.63 -17.62
N VAL A 299 -2.79 4.06 -18.23
CA VAL A 299 -2.74 3.47 -19.56
C VAL A 299 -3.90 4.01 -20.39
N TRP A 300 -3.62 4.43 -21.63
CA TRP A 300 -4.59 5.15 -22.46
C TRP A 300 -5.87 4.36 -22.76
N TYR A 301 -5.81 3.02 -22.78
CA TYR A 301 -6.93 2.13 -23.09
C TYR A 301 -7.71 1.67 -21.83
N LEU A 302 -7.18 1.91 -20.63
CA LEU A 302 -7.87 1.75 -19.34
C LEU A 302 -7.58 2.99 -18.47
N PRO A 303 -8.07 4.18 -18.85
CA PRO A 303 -7.65 5.45 -18.27
C PRO A 303 -8.39 5.77 -16.97
N PHE A 304 -8.51 4.79 -16.06
CA PHE A 304 -9.16 4.94 -14.77
C PHE A 304 -8.11 5.13 -13.68
N ILE A 305 -8.30 6.14 -12.84
CA ILE A 305 -7.42 6.35 -11.69
C ILE A 305 -7.67 5.29 -10.63
N GLY A 306 -6.61 4.86 -9.95
CA GLY A 306 -6.67 3.86 -8.91
C GLY A 306 -5.45 3.93 -7.99
N PRO A 307 -5.48 3.17 -6.89
CA PRO A 307 -4.37 3.13 -5.93
C PRO A 307 -3.15 2.38 -6.50
N ASN A 308 -1.95 2.95 -6.37
CA ASN A 308 -0.68 2.34 -6.76
C ASN A 308 -0.43 1.01 -6.02
N SER A 309 -0.55 1.04 -4.69
CA SER A 309 -0.21 -0.08 -3.81
C SER A 309 -1.27 -0.25 -2.70
N PRO A 310 -2.53 -0.57 -3.03
CA PRO A 310 -3.55 -0.77 -2.03
C PRO A 310 -3.22 -1.98 -1.13
N LEU A 311 -3.46 -1.86 0.17
CA LEU A 311 -3.32 -2.98 1.10
C LEU A 311 -4.47 -3.98 0.92
N PHE A 312 -5.70 -3.47 0.78
CA PHE A 312 -6.92 -4.24 0.52
C PHE A 312 -7.65 -3.71 -0.72
N ALA A 313 -8.57 -4.49 -1.28
CA ALA A 313 -9.42 -4.04 -2.37
C ALA A 313 -10.33 -2.88 -1.95
N ASP A 314 -10.70 -2.02 -2.90
CA ASP A 314 -11.80 -1.09 -2.67
C ASP A 314 -13.14 -1.83 -2.66
N SER A 315 -14.12 -1.31 -1.93
CA SER A 315 -15.50 -1.83 -1.90
C SER A 315 -16.19 -1.92 -3.27
N LYS A 316 -15.73 -1.14 -4.26
CA LYS A 316 -16.24 -1.11 -5.62
C LYS A 316 -15.50 -2.04 -6.57
N ASP A 317 -14.37 -2.61 -6.15
CA ASP A 317 -13.60 -3.53 -6.97
C ASP A 317 -14.33 -4.86 -7.12
N PHE A 318 -14.37 -5.38 -8.34
CA PHE A 318 -14.99 -6.66 -8.67
C PHE A 318 -14.09 -7.45 -9.62
N GLY A 319 -14.26 -8.77 -9.68
CA GLY A 319 -13.53 -9.58 -10.65
C GLY A 319 -12.00 -9.49 -10.48
N TYR A 320 -11.30 -9.19 -11.56
CA TYR A 320 -9.83 -9.16 -11.57
C TYR A 320 -9.27 -8.02 -10.71
N GLU A 321 -9.93 -6.87 -10.73
CA GLU A 321 -9.58 -5.66 -10.00
C GLU A 321 -9.56 -5.92 -8.49
N SER A 322 -10.48 -6.75 -7.98
CA SER A 322 -10.52 -7.17 -6.56
C SER A 322 -9.29 -7.99 -6.12
N THR A 323 -8.46 -8.44 -7.06
CA THR A 323 -7.21 -9.16 -6.81
C THR A 323 -5.97 -8.27 -6.82
N LEU A 324 -6.11 -7.01 -7.25
CA LEU A 324 -5.01 -6.05 -7.42
C LEU A 324 -4.69 -5.31 -6.11
N ASN A 325 -4.35 -6.08 -5.08
CA ASN A 325 -3.96 -5.56 -3.78
C ASN A 325 -2.97 -6.48 -3.05
N THR A 326 -2.24 -5.88 -2.12
CA THR A 326 -1.19 -6.54 -1.34
C THR A 326 -1.72 -7.76 -0.59
N ASN A 327 -2.88 -7.66 0.05
CA ASN A 327 -3.48 -8.74 0.82
C ASN A 327 -3.74 -9.98 -0.04
N TYR A 328 -4.39 -9.81 -1.19
CA TYR A 328 -4.64 -10.91 -2.13
C TYR A 328 -3.34 -11.54 -2.62
N THR A 329 -2.37 -10.71 -3.05
CA THR A 329 -1.07 -11.17 -3.53
C THR A 329 -0.34 -12.02 -2.49
N VAL A 330 -0.23 -11.56 -1.24
CA VAL A 330 0.44 -12.32 -0.18
C VAL A 330 -0.24 -13.67 0.04
N HIS A 331 -1.57 -13.70 0.14
CA HIS A 331 -2.32 -14.94 0.33
C HIS A 331 -2.15 -15.91 -0.83
N TYR A 332 -2.16 -15.42 -2.07
CA TYR A 332 -1.91 -16.23 -3.25
C TYR A 332 -0.53 -16.88 -3.22
N TRP A 333 0.53 -16.12 -2.92
CA TRP A 333 1.90 -16.66 -2.86
C TRP A 333 2.08 -17.70 -1.75
N ILE A 334 1.47 -17.49 -0.58
CA ILE A 334 1.47 -18.48 0.51
C ILE A 334 0.74 -19.75 0.07
N GLN A 335 -0.46 -19.62 -0.49
CA GLN A 335 -1.26 -20.76 -0.93
C GLN A 335 -0.59 -21.54 -2.06
N ALA A 336 0.11 -20.83 -2.95
CA ALA A 336 0.90 -21.42 -4.03
C ALA A 336 2.17 -22.12 -3.54
N GLY A 337 2.50 -22.04 -2.24
CA GLY A 337 3.55 -22.84 -1.61
C GLY A 337 4.81 -22.07 -1.20
N MET A 338 4.83 -20.74 -1.26
CA MET A 338 5.94 -19.95 -0.74
C MET A 338 5.86 -19.85 0.81
N PRO A 339 6.89 -20.27 1.56
CA PRO A 339 6.90 -20.13 3.00
C PRO A 339 6.81 -18.65 3.44
N LYS A 340 5.94 -18.35 4.42
CA LYS A 340 5.78 -16.99 4.98
C LYS A 340 7.10 -16.35 5.38
N ASN A 341 8.00 -17.13 5.98
CA ASN A 341 9.32 -16.67 6.41
C ASN A 341 10.32 -16.36 5.28
N LYS A 342 9.90 -16.47 4.01
CA LYS A 342 10.64 -16.08 2.82
C LYS A 342 9.97 -14.96 2.01
N ILE A 343 8.83 -14.43 2.46
CA ILE A 343 8.07 -13.40 1.75
C ILE A 343 8.42 -12.02 2.29
N MET A 344 9.01 -11.18 1.44
CA MET A 344 9.12 -9.74 1.67
C MET A 344 8.00 -9.02 0.92
N VAL A 345 7.24 -8.18 1.62
CA VAL A 345 6.19 -7.36 0.98
C VAL A 345 6.79 -6.07 0.47
N GLY A 346 6.67 -5.82 -0.83
CA GLY A 346 7.09 -4.58 -1.48
C GLY A 346 6.22 -3.39 -1.06
N VAL A 347 6.88 -2.30 -0.68
CA VAL A 347 6.29 -1.01 -0.31
C VAL A 347 6.91 0.06 -1.20
N PRO A 348 6.12 0.75 -2.05
CA PRO A 348 6.66 1.79 -2.91
C PRO A 348 6.94 3.05 -2.09
N LEU A 349 8.08 3.69 -2.35
CA LEU A 349 8.42 5.03 -1.84
C LEU A 349 8.15 6.10 -2.91
N TYR A 350 7.36 5.74 -3.91
CA TYR A 350 6.89 6.58 -5.00
C TYR A 350 5.37 6.40 -5.16
N GLY A 351 4.79 7.24 -6.00
CA GLY A 351 3.40 7.17 -6.40
C GLY A 351 3.24 7.22 -7.91
N HIS A 352 1.98 7.17 -8.31
CA HIS A 352 1.57 7.45 -9.68
C HIS A 352 0.79 8.75 -9.78
N SER A 353 1.00 9.49 -10.87
CA SER A 353 0.29 10.74 -11.16
C SER A 353 -0.56 10.65 -12.43
N TRP A 354 -1.71 11.31 -12.37
CA TRP A 354 -2.70 11.39 -13.44
C TRP A 354 -3.16 12.83 -13.65
N THR A 355 -3.56 13.14 -14.88
CA THR A 355 -4.36 14.33 -15.19
C THR A 355 -5.83 13.92 -15.28
N LEU A 356 -6.67 14.38 -14.36
CA LEU A 356 -8.12 14.12 -14.35
C LEU A 356 -8.80 14.72 -15.57
N LYS A 357 -9.74 13.97 -16.16
CA LYS A 357 -10.61 14.51 -17.21
C LYS A 357 -11.51 15.61 -16.67
N TYR A 358 -12.08 15.39 -15.48
CA TYR A 358 -12.98 16.30 -14.79
C TYR A 358 -12.49 16.53 -13.35
N PRO A 359 -12.07 17.75 -12.97
CA PRO A 359 -11.58 18.07 -11.62
C PRO A 359 -12.52 17.69 -10.46
N THR A 360 -13.83 17.67 -10.73
CA THR A 360 -14.86 17.33 -9.73
C THR A 360 -15.02 15.83 -9.51
N LEU A 361 -14.40 14.98 -10.36
CA LEU A 361 -14.42 13.53 -10.25
C LEU A 361 -13.01 13.06 -9.89
N HIS A 362 -12.76 12.91 -8.59
CA HIS A 362 -11.43 12.63 -8.03
C HIS A 362 -11.35 11.31 -7.24
N ASP A 363 -12.45 10.57 -7.13
CA ASP A 363 -12.47 9.28 -6.44
C ASP A 363 -11.97 8.16 -7.38
N TYR A 364 -11.52 7.04 -6.80
CA TYR A 364 -11.09 5.87 -7.58
C TYR A 364 -12.15 5.46 -8.61
N GLY A 365 -11.65 5.09 -9.81
CA GLY A 365 -12.48 4.83 -10.98
C GLY A 365 -12.85 6.07 -11.82
N ALA A 366 -12.46 7.27 -11.41
CA ALA A 366 -12.63 8.45 -12.25
C ALA A 366 -11.70 8.42 -13.49
N LEU A 367 -12.13 9.09 -14.56
CA LEU A 367 -11.41 9.13 -15.83
C LEU A 367 -10.23 10.11 -15.79
N ALA A 368 -9.09 9.65 -16.27
CA ALA A 368 -7.91 10.45 -16.58
C ALA A 368 -7.79 10.71 -18.09
N GLU A 369 -7.11 11.79 -18.47
CA GLU A 369 -6.78 12.12 -19.87
C GLU A 369 -5.28 12.00 -20.18
N GLY A 370 -4.47 11.66 -19.18
CA GLY A 370 -3.02 11.53 -19.32
C GLY A 370 -2.33 11.26 -18.00
N TYR A 371 -1.01 11.13 -18.08
CA TYR A 371 -0.13 11.26 -16.92
C TYR A 371 -0.28 12.64 -16.26
N GLY A 372 0.00 12.74 -14.97
CA GLY A 372 0.12 14.03 -14.29
C GLY A 372 1.27 14.86 -14.88
N SER A 373 1.22 16.18 -14.68
CA SER A 373 2.29 17.07 -15.15
C SER A 373 3.51 17.07 -14.23
N ILE A 374 3.35 16.62 -12.98
CA ILE A 374 4.44 16.44 -12.02
C ILE A 374 4.96 15.01 -12.10
N GLY A 375 6.30 14.88 -12.04
CA GLY A 375 7.00 13.61 -12.17
C GLY A 375 7.41 13.31 -13.61
N GLU A 376 7.77 12.05 -13.86
CA GLU A 376 8.13 11.57 -15.19
C GLU A 376 7.22 10.42 -15.61
N LYS A 377 6.48 10.59 -16.72
CA LYS A 377 5.58 9.56 -17.28
C LYS A 377 4.63 8.96 -16.23
N GLY A 378 4.11 9.79 -15.35
CA GLY A 378 3.18 9.36 -14.30
C GLY A 378 3.84 8.72 -13.08
N PHE A 379 5.18 8.74 -12.95
CA PHE A 379 5.88 8.37 -11.72
C PHE A 379 6.28 9.61 -10.94
N VAL A 380 6.07 9.57 -9.62
CA VAL A 380 6.33 10.70 -8.72
C VAL A 380 7.00 10.20 -7.44
N SER A 381 8.12 10.79 -7.07
CA SER A 381 8.78 10.52 -5.78
C SER A 381 7.92 10.95 -4.60
N TYR A 382 8.14 10.38 -3.41
CA TYR A 382 7.47 10.84 -2.19
C TYR A 382 7.76 12.32 -1.91
N ARG A 383 8.99 12.78 -2.21
CA ARG A 383 9.37 14.21 -2.12
C ARG A 383 8.47 15.12 -2.95
N GLN A 384 8.25 14.77 -4.21
CA GLN A 384 7.36 15.53 -5.10
C GLN A 384 5.92 15.53 -4.60
N VAL A 385 5.45 14.43 -4.00
CA VAL A 385 4.13 14.38 -3.38
C VAL A 385 4.06 15.29 -2.14
N CYS A 386 5.08 15.30 -1.29
CA CYS A 386 5.16 16.23 -0.14
C CYS A 386 5.13 17.70 -0.59
N GLU A 387 5.87 18.05 -1.65
CA GLU A 387 5.86 19.39 -2.24
C GLU A 387 4.47 19.75 -2.78
N PHE A 388 3.82 18.83 -3.49
CA PHE A 388 2.48 19.03 -4.03
C PHE A 388 1.42 19.21 -2.94
N THR A 389 1.44 18.36 -1.92
CA THR A 389 0.47 18.41 -0.81
C THR A 389 0.63 19.64 0.06
N SER A 390 1.81 20.26 0.05
CA SER A 390 2.08 21.54 0.72
C SER A 390 1.52 22.75 -0.04
N LEU A 391 1.07 22.59 -1.30
CA LEU A 391 0.49 23.67 -2.08
C LEU A 391 -0.87 24.09 -1.51
N LYS A 392 -1.11 25.40 -1.46
CA LYS A 392 -2.43 25.94 -1.12
C LYS A 392 -3.50 25.39 -2.07
N GLY A 393 -4.55 24.80 -1.49
CA GLY A 393 -5.68 24.22 -2.21
C GLY A 393 -5.49 22.76 -2.62
N ALA A 394 -4.34 22.14 -2.34
CA ALA A 394 -4.21 20.69 -2.45
C ALA A 394 -5.06 20.00 -1.38
N THR A 395 -5.71 18.90 -1.76
CA THR A 395 -6.52 18.07 -0.87
C THR A 395 -5.87 16.70 -0.77
N VAL A 396 -5.73 16.21 0.46
CA VAL A 396 -5.28 14.83 0.75
C VAL A 396 -6.47 14.06 1.30
N VAL A 397 -6.73 12.90 0.71
CA VAL A 397 -7.77 11.97 1.15
C VAL A 397 -7.10 10.67 1.52
N PHE A 398 -7.43 10.15 2.71
CA PHE A 398 -7.02 8.81 3.12
C PHE A 398 -8.18 7.85 2.90
N ASP A 399 -8.02 6.89 1.99
CA ASP A 399 -9.05 5.92 1.72
C ASP A 399 -9.09 4.81 2.78
N GLY A 400 -10.27 4.61 3.36
CA GLY A 400 -10.46 3.69 4.48
C GLY A 400 -10.49 2.21 4.08
N ASN A 401 -10.86 1.91 2.83
CA ASN A 401 -10.95 0.54 2.33
C ASN A 401 -9.57 0.02 1.97
N THR A 402 -8.88 0.72 1.07
CA THR A 402 -7.58 0.35 0.51
C THR A 402 -6.41 0.63 1.45
N ARG A 403 -6.63 1.46 2.48
CA ARG A 403 -5.64 1.90 3.47
C ARG A 403 -4.47 2.70 2.89
N VAL A 404 -4.69 3.39 1.77
CA VAL A 404 -3.70 4.28 1.15
C VAL A 404 -4.28 5.67 0.89
N PRO A 405 -3.44 6.71 0.88
CA PRO A 405 -3.87 8.05 0.51
C PRO A 405 -3.88 8.27 -1.01
N TYR A 406 -4.64 9.29 -1.40
CA TYR A 406 -4.43 10.01 -2.66
C TYR A 406 -4.48 11.51 -2.41
N ALA A 407 -3.89 12.29 -3.30
CA ALA A 407 -3.90 13.74 -3.25
C ALA A 407 -4.32 14.33 -4.58
N TYR A 408 -5.00 15.46 -4.57
CA TYR A 408 -5.40 16.13 -5.79
C TYR A 408 -5.55 17.64 -5.63
N LYS A 409 -5.44 18.33 -6.77
CA LYS A 409 -5.66 19.77 -6.91
C LYS A 409 -5.95 20.06 -8.37
N ASP A 410 -7.08 20.72 -8.63
CA ASP A 410 -7.55 20.96 -10.00
C ASP A 410 -7.62 19.64 -10.79
N LYS A 411 -6.77 19.46 -11.82
CA LYS A 411 -6.67 18.21 -12.57
C LYS A 411 -5.52 17.31 -12.15
N GLU A 412 -4.59 17.79 -11.34
CA GLU A 412 -3.46 16.96 -10.89
C GLU A 412 -3.94 16.01 -9.79
N TRP A 413 -3.62 14.73 -9.94
CA TRP A 413 -4.03 13.67 -9.02
C TRP A 413 -2.89 12.67 -8.80
N PHE A 414 -2.71 12.24 -7.56
CA PHE A 414 -1.59 11.41 -7.11
C PHE A 414 -2.12 10.25 -6.27
N SER A 415 -1.75 9.01 -6.60
CA SER A 415 -1.80 7.89 -5.66
C SER A 415 -0.40 7.63 -5.12
N TYR A 416 -0.28 7.46 -3.81
CA TYR A 416 1.01 7.27 -3.15
C TYR A 416 0.85 6.57 -1.80
N ASP A 417 1.96 6.30 -1.14
CA ASP A 417 2.02 5.88 0.25
C ASP A 417 2.58 6.99 1.14
N ASN A 418 2.03 7.12 2.34
CA ASN A 418 2.54 8.03 3.38
C ASN A 418 2.86 7.24 4.66
N GLU A 419 3.31 7.92 5.71
CA GLU A 419 3.68 7.29 6.98
C GLU A 419 2.51 6.49 7.58
N ARG A 420 1.27 6.96 7.38
CA ARG A 420 0.06 6.28 7.86
C ARG A 420 -0.20 4.98 7.09
N SER A 421 -0.19 4.98 5.76
CA SER A 421 -0.42 3.75 4.98
C SER A 421 0.71 2.75 5.17
N ILE A 422 1.94 3.23 5.27
CA ILE A 422 3.11 2.41 5.59
C ILE A 422 2.99 1.74 6.96
N SER A 423 2.46 2.44 7.95
CA SER A 423 2.20 1.84 9.27
C SER A 423 1.26 0.63 9.15
N TYR A 424 0.15 0.77 8.41
CA TYR A 424 -0.78 -0.35 8.18
C TYR A 424 -0.10 -1.52 7.47
N LYS A 425 0.74 -1.25 6.46
CA LYS A 425 1.46 -2.31 5.73
C LYS A 425 2.48 -3.02 6.61
N ALA A 426 3.24 -2.28 7.41
CA ALA A 426 4.21 -2.85 8.35
C ALA A 426 3.52 -3.66 9.46
N GLU A 427 2.41 -3.17 10.02
CA GLU A 427 1.57 -3.94 10.95
C GLU A 427 1.06 -5.23 10.31
N TYR A 428 0.52 -5.15 9.09
CA TYR A 428 0.06 -6.31 8.32
C TYR A 428 1.16 -7.35 8.10
N ILE A 429 2.37 -6.93 7.74
CA ILE A 429 3.54 -7.82 7.58
C ILE A 429 3.83 -8.58 8.88
N SER A 430 3.79 -7.87 10.00
CA SER A 430 4.04 -8.45 11.32
C SER A 430 2.94 -9.44 11.71
N GLU A 431 1.68 -9.05 11.61
CA GLU A 431 0.52 -9.88 11.95
C GLU A 431 0.42 -11.14 11.08
N MET A 432 0.78 -11.04 9.80
CA MET A 432 0.81 -12.19 8.89
C MET A 432 1.99 -13.15 9.15
N GLY A 433 2.97 -12.74 9.96
CA GLY A 433 4.17 -13.53 10.28
C GLY A 433 5.11 -13.68 9.09
N LEU A 434 5.23 -12.65 8.25
CA LEU A 434 6.04 -12.68 7.03
C LEU A 434 7.54 -12.51 7.32
N ALA A 435 8.39 -12.49 6.28
CA ALA A 435 9.82 -12.32 6.44
C ALA A 435 10.20 -10.86 6.74
N GLY A 436 9.42 -9.91 6.22
CA GLY A 436 9.66 -8.49 6.40
C GLY A 436 9.14 -7.64 5.23
N ALA A 437 9.73 -6.47 5.07
CA ALA A 437 9.39 -5.51 4.03
C ALA A 437 10.53 -5.35 3.02
N MET A 438 10.15 -5.09 1.78
CA MET A 438 11.03 -4.60 0.73
C MET A 438 10.58 -3.19 0.33
N VAL A 439 11.49 -2.25 0.13
CA VAL A 439 11.16 -0.90 -0.33
C VAL A 439 11.75 -0.60 -1.70
N PHE A 440 10.92 0.01 -2.57
CA PHE A 440 11.34 0.50 -3.88
C PHE A 440 10.99 1.99 -4.02
N SER A 441 11.95 2.91 -4.03
CA SER A 441 13.36 2.72 -3.69
C SER A 441 13.84 3.84 -2.77
N LEU A 442 15.00 3.68 -2.12
CA LEU A 442 15.57 4.69 -1.22
C LEU A 442 15.70 6.08 -1.86
N ASN A 443 15.87 6.11 -3.18
CA ASN A 443 15.99 7.32 -3.98
C ASN A 443 14.71 8.17 -4.00
N GLU A 444 13.55 7.55 -3.76
CA GLU A 444 12.24 8.17 -3.89
C GLU A 444 11.69 8.70 -2.56
N ASP A 445 12.26 8.27 -1.42
CA ASP A 445 11.95 8.81 -0.09
C ASP A 445 12.50 10.24 0.07
N ASP A 446 12.08 10.94 1.13
CA ASP A 446 12.67 12.24 1.49
C ASP A 446 14.03 12.07 2.17
N TYR A 447 15.04 11.66 1.40
CA TYR A 447 16.39 11.45 1.90
C TYR A 447 17.12 12.77 2.27
N THR A 448 16.63 13.92 1.81
CA THR A 448 17.19 15.24 2.17
C THR A 448 16.55 15.80 3.43
N GLY A 449 15.33 15.38 3.78
CA GLY A 449 14.54 15.93 4.87
C GLY A 449 14.11 17.38 4.58
N MET A 450 14.00 17.77 3.32
CA MET A 450 13.69 19.16 2.93
C MET A 450 12.30 19.32 2.31
N SER A 451 11.69 18.24 1.81
CA SER A 451 10.44 18.31 1.05
C SER A 451 9.21 18.11 1.94
N CYS A 452 9.30 17.23 2.95
CA CYS A 452 8.20 16.91 3.85
C CYS A 452 8.23 17.77 5.13
N VAL A 453 7.05 18.00 5.73
CA VAL A 453 6.81 19.01 6.78
C VAL A 453 7.65 18.82 8.06
N ASN A 454 8.18 17.62 8.31
CA ASN A 454 8.82 17.26 9.57
C ASN A 454 10.35 17.40 9.56
N GLY A 455 10.97 17.70 8.42
CA GLY A 455 12.43 17.86 8.33
C GLY A 455 13.23 16.56 8.56
N GLU A 456 12.57 15.41 8.61
CA GLU A 456 13.19 14.11 8.87
C GLU A 456 13.68 13.47 7.57
N THR A 457 14.90 12.94 7.59
CA THR A 457 15.39 12.13 6.47
C THR A 457 14.78 10.73 6.48
N TYR A 458 14.45 10.19 5.31
CA TYR A 458 13.88 8.86 5.13
C TYR A 458 12.63 8.56 5.98
N PRO A 459 11.62 9.45 6.01
CA PRO A 459 10.46 9.32 6.90
C PRO A 459 9.71 8.00 6.68
N LEU A 460 9.57 7.56 5.44
CA LEU A 460 8.84 6.34 5.10
C LEU A 460 9.60 5.08 5.54
N VAL A 461 10.89 4.98 5.21
CA VAL A 461 11.73 3.82 5.58
C VAL A 461 11.89 3.73 7.10
N LYS A 462 12.12 4.86 7.79
CA LYS A 462 12.20 4.89 9.25
C LYS A 462 10.88 4.47 9.89
N ARG A 463 9.74 4.81 9.28
CA ARG A 463 8.44 4.37 9.79
C ARG A 463 8.28 2.85 9.69
N ILE A 464 8.65 2.23 8.57
CA ILE A 464 8.65 0.76 8.43
C ILE A 464 9.54 0.14 9.51
N LYS A 465 10.78 0.63 9.64
CA LYS A 465 11.74 0.14 10.63
C LYS A 465 11.18 0.25 12.05
N THR A 466 10.56 1.37 12.40
CA THR A 466 9.98 1.59 13.74
C THR A 466 8.86 0.59 14.02
N VAL A 467 7.97 0.35 13.06
CA VAL A 467 6.83 -0.56 13.26
C VAL A 467 7.25 -2.04 13.26
N LEU A 468 8.24 -2.42 12.44
CA LEU A 468 8.70 -3.81 12.35
C LEU A 468 9.77 -4.19 13.36
N LEU A 469 10.66 -3.26 13.73
CA LEU A 469 11.93 -3.57 14.42
C LEU A 469 12.08 -2.89 15.79
N ASP A 470 11.14 -2.05 16.23
CA ASP A 470 11.16 -1.50 17.59
C ASP A 470 10.16 -2.24 18.48
N ASP A 471 10.68 -2.98 19.46
CA ASP A 471 9.90 -3.77 20.41
C ASP A 471 9.11 -2.93 21.44
N ASN A 472 9.27 -1.59 21.42
CA ASN A 472 8.83 -0.68 22.49
C ASN A 472 7.60 0.22 22.19
N LEU A 473 6.81 -0.04 21.15
CA LEU A 473 5.56 0.72 20.90
C LEU A 473 4.32 0.14 21.62
#